data_AF-A0A087U5W7-F1
#
_entry.id   AF-A0A087U5W7-F1
#
_cell.length_a   1.000
_cell.length_b   1.000
_cell.length_c   1.000
_cell.angle_alpha   90.00
_cell.angle_beta   90.00
_cell.angle_gamma   90.00
#
_symmetry.space_group_name_H-M   'P 1'
#
loop_
_entity.id
_entity.type
_entity.pdbx_description
1 polymer ?
#
loop_
_entity_poly.entity_id
_entity_poly.type
_entity_poly.pdbx_seq_one_letter_code
_entity_poly.pdbx_strand_id
1 'polypeptide(L)'
;MGHVMGQEFGPPIPIMAHPPNTTSDLSLDTWLDIVIARRTGKGVKLDFKSIETLKPSMKLLESHAQKLNFSLWLNADILSGPINSTTPPLPPDIFLSLCHQYFPNAVLSLGWTTYWFSTFPPDTWHYKWIHVRKMADIIRCAFDSRYPSITFPVRGIFASRSIEQLQ
;
A
#
# COMPACT_ATOMS: atom_id res chain seq x y z
N MET A 1 9.60 -1.96 9.18
CA MET A 1 10.75 -1.22 9.72
C MET A 1 11.88 -2.23 9.82
N GLY A 2 13.13 -1.83 9.70
CA GLY A 2 14.23 -2.78 9.73
C GLY A 2 15.59 -2.11 9.72
N HIS A 3 16.63 -2.89 9.43
CA HIS A 3 18.01 -2.40 9.43
C HIS A 3 18.65 -2.56 8.05
N VAL A 4 19.58 -1.65 7.75
CA VAL A 4 20.44 -1.83 6.58
C VAL A 4 21.48 -2.89 6.92
N MET A 5 21.78 -3.80 5.99
CA MET A 5 22.81 -4.83 6.20
C MET A 5 24.13 -4.19 6.63
N GLY A 6 24.70 -4.65 7.75
CA GLY A 6 25.92 -4.08 8.35
C GLY A 6 25.69 -2.86 9.25
N GLN A 7 24.44 -2.39 9.44
CA GLN A 7 24.06 -1.30 10.35
C GLN A 7 22.94 -1.73 11.32
N GLU A 8 23.11 -2.88 11.96
CA GLU A 8 22.05 -3.53 12.76
C GLU A 8 21.97 -3.03 14.22
N PHE A 9 22.90 -2.17 14.64
CA PHE A 9 22.98 -1.66 16.03
C PHE A 9 22.27 -0.31 16.25
N GLY A 10 21.60 0.23 15.23
CA GLY A 10 20.84 1.49 15.30
C GLY A 10 19.33 1.28 15.49
N PRO A 11 18.54 2.35 15.69
CA PRO A 11 17.09 2.24 15.65
C PRO A 11 16.62 1.77 14.26
N PRO A 12 15.55 0.97 14.16
CA PRO A 12 15.06 0.50 12.88
C PRO A 12 14.55 1.68 12.05
N ILE A 13 14.76 1.62 10.74
CA ILE A 13 14.35 2.62 9.76
C ILE A 13 13.45 2.02 8.67
N PRO A 14 12.79 2.84 7.84
CA PRO A 14 12.18 2.38 6.60
C PRO A 14 13.22 1.81 5.64
N ILE A 15 13.03 0.56 5.23
CA ILE A 15 13.91 -0.16 4.31
C ILE A 15 13.11 -0.70 3.13
N MET A 16 13.77 -0.89 1.99
CA MET A 16 13.19 -1.52 0.82
C MET A 16 13.22 -3.04 0.99
N ALA A 17 12.22 -3.59 1.67
CA ALA A 17 12.08 -5.01 1.93
C ALA A 17 10.61 -5.43 1.90
N HIS A 18 10.38 -6.72 1.64
CA HIS A 18 9.07 -7.33 1.79
C HIS A 18 9.07 -8.25 3.03
N PRO A 19 8.02 -8.24 3.88
CA PRO A 19 7.93 -9.18 4.99
C PRO A 19 8.08 -10.65 4.53
N PRO A 20 8.68 -11.53 5.35
CA PRO A 20 9.12 -11.28 6.73
C PRO A 20 10.52 -10.64 6.85
N ASN A 21 11.15 -10.21 5.76
CA ASN A 21 12.48 -9.60 5.83
C ASN A 21 12.47 -8.30 6.61
N THR A 22 13.32 -8.21 7.63
CA THR A 22 13.56 -7.03 8.47
C THR A 22 14.95 -6.43 8.26
N THR A 23 15.68 -6.92 7.26
CA THR A 23 16.95 -6.38 6.80
C THR A 23 16.92 -6.21 5.28
N SER A 24 17.66 -5.20 4.78
CA SER A 24 17.84 -4.92 3.35
C SER A 24 19.19 -4.26 3.14
N ASP A 25 19.79 -4.40 1.97
CA ASP A 25 20.95 -3.59 1.57
C ASP A 25 20.56 -2.14 1.22
N LEU A 26 19.26 -1.83 1.21
CA LEU A 26 18.74 -0.56 0.73
C LEU A 26 17.69 0.06 1.67
N SER A 27 18.02 1.23 2.22
CA SER A 27 17.05 2.06 2.94
C SER A 27 16.07 2.75 1.98
N LEU A 28 14.89 3.15 2.47
CA LEU A 28 13.96 3.95 1.67
C LEU A 28 14.57 5.30 1.28
N ASP A 29 15.31 5.93 2.19
CA ASP A 29 15.92 7.25 1.97
C ASP A 29 16.95 7.21 0.84
N THR A 30 17.88 6.25 0.90
CA THR A 30 18.86 6.00 -0.17
C THR A 30 18.19 5.63 -1.47
N TRP A 31 17.12 4.83 -1.44
CA TRP A 31 16.35 4.50 -2.64
C TRP A 31 15.70 5.74 -3.26
N LEU A 32 15.13 6.64 -2.46
CA LEU A 32 14.56 7.91 -2.94
C LEU A 32 15.61 8.77 -3.64
N ASP A 33 16.79 8.95 -3.03
CA ASP A 33 17.89 9.70 -3.65
C ASP A 33 18.26 9.14 -5.03
N ILE A 34 18.39 7.82 -5.14
CA ILE A 34 18.72 7.13 -6.41
C ILE A 34 17.63 7.38 -7.45
N VAL A 35 16.35 7.22 -7.08
CA VAL A 35 15.21 7.37 -8.01
C VAL A 35 15.09 8.81 -8.50
N ILE A 36 15.20 9.78 -7.59
CA ILE A 36 15.15 11.21 -7.89
C ILE A 36 16.30 11.60 -8.83
N ALA A 37 17.51 11.13 -8.54
CA ALA A 37 18.70 11.44 -9.35
C ALA A 37 18.61 10.88 -10.78
N ARG A 38 18.03 9.68 -10.94
CA ARG A 38 17.92 9.02 -12.26
C ARG A 38 16.93 9.67 -13.22
N ARG A 39 15.94 10.44 -12.72
CA ARG A 39 14.95 11.17 -13.54
C ARG A 39 14.34 10.35 -14.68
N THR A 40 13.98 9.10 -14.40
CA THR A 40 13.54 8.15 -15.44
C THR A 40 12.16 8.45 -16.03
N GLY A 41 11.41 9.39 -15.44
CA GLY A 41 10.00 9.67 -15.80
C GLY A 41 9.02 8.58 -15.38
N LYS A 42 9.47 7.54 -14.67
CA LYS A 42 8.61 6.46 -14.17
C LYS A 42 7.91 6.87 -12.87
N GLY A 43 6.66 6.44 -12.70
CA GLY A 43 5.95 6.55 -11.43
C GLY A 43 6.53 5.62 -10.36
N VAL A 44 6.32 5.98 -9.09
CA VAL A 44 6.74 5.22 -7.92
C VAL A 44 5.52 4.72 -7.17
N LYS A 45 5.50 3.43 -6.86
CA LYS A 45 4.48 2.81 -6.00
C LYS A 45 5.13 2.22 -4.76
N LEU A 46 4.78 2.76 -3.59
CA LEU A 46 5.21 2.23 -2.30
C LEU A 46 4.12 1.35 -1.72
N ASP A 47 4.48 0.11 -1.38
CA ASP A 47 3.58 -0.90 -0.84
C ASP A 47 3.80 -1.04 0.68
N PHE A 48 2.85 -0.54 1.46
CA PHE A 48 2.91 -0.56 2.92
C PHE A 48 2.28 -1.84 3.46
N LYS A 49 3.08 -2.58 4.23
CA LYS A 49 2.66 -3.79 4.93
C LYS A 49 2.52 -3.63 6.44
N SER A 50 2.90 -2.48 7.00
CA SER A 50 2.85 -2.23 8.45
C SER A 50 2.69 -0.73 8.76
N ILE A 51 1.90 -0.42 9.80
CA ILE A 51 1.68 0.96 10.25
C ILE A 51 2.95 1.58 10.84
N GLU A 52 3.79 0.76 11.46
CA GLU A 52 5.08 1.19 12.03
C GLU A 52 6.00 1.77 10.95
N THR A 53 5.88 1.32 9.70
CA THR A 53 6.62 1.91 8.56
C THR A 53 5.98 3.14 7.96
N LEU A 54 4.67 3.30 8.11
CA LEU A 54 3.90 4.27 7.35
C LEU A 54 4.35 5.70 7.67
N LYS A 55 4.21 6.14 8.92
CA LYS A 55 4.54 7.51 9.33
C LYS A 55 6.03 7.86 9.13
N PRO A 56 7.01 7.00 9.49
CA PRO A 56 8.42 7.26 9.18
C PRO A 56 8.69 7.41 7.67
N SER A 57 8.06 6.59 6.83
CA SER A 57 8.22 6.69 5.37
C SER A 57 7.61 7.99 4.81
N MET A 58 6.45 8.41 5.32
CA MET A 58 5.83 9.68 4.92
C MET A 58 6.72 10.87 5.25
N LYS A 59 7.36 10.89 6.42
CA LYS A 59 8.31 11.93 6.81
C LYS A 59 9.55 11.96 5.89
N LEU A 60 10.08 10.80 5.52
CA LEU A 60 11.20 10.74 4.57
C LEU A 60 10.79 11.30 3.21
N LEU A 61 9.66 10.85 2.65
CA LEU A 61 9.13 11.41 1.40
C LEU A 61 8.94 12.94 1.50
N GLU A 62 8.43 13.43 2.63
CA GLU A 62 8.20 14.86 2.86
C GLU A 62 9.51 15.65 2.86
N SER A 63 10.57 15.12 3.48
CA SER A 63 11.90 15.76 3.42
C SER A 63 12.48 15.84 2.00
N HIS A 64 11.97 15.01 1.08
CA HIS A 64 12.33 15.03 -0.34
C HIS A 64 11.29 15.71 -1.23
N ALA A 65 10.18 16.24 -0.68
CA ALA A 65 8.99 16.65 -1.43
C ALA A 65 9.30 17.60 -2.61
N GLN A 66 10.21 18.56 -2.42
CA GLN A 66 10.61 19.54 -3.44
C GLN A 66 11.43 18.94 -4.60
N LYS A 67 11.98 17.73 -4.40
CA LYS A 67 12.81 17.04 -5.39
C LYS A 67 12.06 15.90 -6.08
N LEU A 68 10.89 15.48 -5.56
CA LEU A 68 10.11 14.40 -6.14
C LEU A 68 9.70 14.77 -7.57
N ASN A 69 10.14 13.96 -8.52
CA ASN A 69 9.96 14.20 -9.97
C ASN A 69 9.19 13.05 -10.65
N PHE A 70 8.39 12.34 -9.87
CA PHE A 70 7.61 11.19 -10.30
C PHE A 70 6.21 11.23 -9.70
N SER A 71 5.25 10.57 -10.35
CA SER A 71 3.94 10.33 -9.76
C SER A 71 4.06 9.33 -8.60
N LEU A 72 3.57 9.72 -7.42
CA LEU A 72 3.61 8.89 -6.22
C LEU A 72 2.29 8.11 -6.06
N TRP A 73 2.42 6.80 -5.84
CA TRP A 73 1.32 5.89 -5.56
C TRP A 73 1.54 5.27 -4.17
N LEU A 74 0.53 5.34 -3.32
CA LEU A 74 0.56 4.83 -1.95
C LEU A 74 -0.36 3.61 -1.88
N ASN A 75 0.23 2.43 -1.74
CA ASN A 75 -0.47 1.16 -1.78
C ASN A 75 -0.56 0.51 -0.40
N ALA A 76 -1.74 0.02 -0.04
CA ALA A 76 -1.92 -0.83 1.13
C ALA A 76 -3.16 -1.71 0.98
N ASP A 77 -3.11 -2.88 1.58
CA ASP A 77 -4.31 -3.69 1.81
C ASP A 77 -4.96 -3.22 3.12
N ILE A 78 -6.08 -2.51 3.00
CA ILE A 78 -6.78 -1.88 4.15
C ILE A 78 -8.05 -2.62 4.57
N LEU A 79 -8.48 -3.61 3.79
CA LEU A 79 -9.66 -4.42 4.11
C LEU A 79 -9.36 -5.90 3.98
N SER A 80 -10.07 -6.73 4.75
CA SER A 80 -10.05 -8.18 4.51
C SER A 80 -10.79 -8.52 3.22
N GLY A 81 -10.14 -9.28 2.35
CA GLY A 81 -10.72 -9.80 1.12
C GLY A 81 -11.31 -11.20 1.28
N PRO A 82 -11.61 -11.87 0.15
CA PRO A 82 -12.09 -13.25 0.16
C PRO A 82 -11.12 -14.20 0.87
N ILE A 83 -11.68 -15.29 1.41
CA ILE A 83 -10.96 -16.40 2.08
C ILE A 83 -10.25 -16.02 3.39
N ASN A 84 -10.58 -14.86 4.00
CA ASN A 84 -10.10 -14.48 5.33
C ASN A 84 -8.59 -14.70 5.51
N SER A 85 -7.79 -13.98 4.73
CA SER A 85 -6.32 -13.98 4.85
C SER A 85 -5.86 -13.86 6.30
N THR A 86 -4.83 -14.62 6.67
CA THR A 86 -4.19 -14.51 8.00
C THR A 86 -3.39 -13.22 8.15
N THR A 87 -3.00 -12.58 7.04
CA THR A 87 -2.41 -11.25 7.06
C THR A 87 -3.47 -10.22 7.44
N PRO A 88 -3.31 -9.49 8.57
CA PRO A 88 -4.25 -8.45 8.95
C PRO A 88 -4.14 -7.25 7.99
N PRO A 89 -5.25 -6.61 7.63
CA PRO A 89 -5.22 -5.37 6.88
C PRO A 89 -4.64 -4.22 7.71
N LEU A 90 -4.10 -3.20 7.04
CA LEU A 90 -3.73 -1.95 7.69
C LEU A 90 -5.01 -1.21 8.15
N PRO A 91 -5.01 -0.61 9.35
CA PRO A 91 -6.08 0.29 9.80
C PRO A 91 -6.41 1.37 8.74
N PRO A 92 -7.62 1.34 8.14
CA PRO A 92 -8.00 2.23 7.04
C PRO A 92 -7.93 3.71 7.40
N ASP A 93 -8.44 4.05 8.58
CA ASP A 93 -8.51 5.41 9.11
C ASP A 93 -7.12 6.02 9.26
N ILE A 94 -6.18 5.28 9.84
CA ILE A 94 -4.79 5.73 10.02
C ILE A 94 -4.10 5.86 8.66
N PHE A 95 -4.26 4.86 7.77
CA PHE A 95 -3.63 4.88 6.46
C PHE A 95 -4.11 6.06 5.61
N LEU A 96 -5.43 6.22 5.45
CA LEU A 96 -6.02 7.26 4.63
C LEU A 96 -5.74 8.66 5.18
N SER A 97 -5.83 8.84 6.51
CA SER A 97 -5.52 10.12 7.16
C SER A 97 -4.08 10.55 6.92
N LEU A 98 -3.11 9.65 7.11
CA LEU A 98 -1.69 9.97 6.87
C LEU A 98 -1.40 10.22 5.38
N CYS A 99 -1.98 9.45 4.48
CA CYS A 99 -1.81 9.70 3.04
C CYS A 99 -2.36 11.08 2.65
N HIS A 100 -3.54 11.45 3.15
CA HIS A 100 -4.15 12.76 2.89
C HIS A 100 -3.34 13.90 3.51
N GLN A 101 -2.85 13.73 4.74
CA GLN A 101 -2.05 14.72 5.44
C GLN A 101 -0.74 15.05 4.73
N TYR A 102 0.01 14.02 4.30
CA TYR A 102 1.36 14.19 3.76
C TYR A 102 1.37 14.36 2.23
N PHE A 103 0.53 13.63 1.51
CA PHE A 103 0.53 13.60 0.05
C PHE A 103 -0.90 13.59 -0.52
N PRO A 104 -1.67 14.69 -0.38
CA PRO A 104 -3.06 14.76 -0.84
C PRO A 104 -3.23 14.54 -2.35
N ASN A 105 -2.16 14.72 -3.13
CA ASN A 105 -2.15 14.55 -4.59
C ASN A 105 -1.63 13.17 -5.04
N ALA A 106 -1.23 12.29 -4.13
CA ALA A 106 -0.79 10.94 -4.48
C ALA A 106 -1.97 10.08 -4.95
N VAL A 107 -1.69 9.09 -5.80
CA VAL A 107 -2.66 8.07 -6.17
C VAL A 107 -2.75 7.06 -5.02
N LEU A 108 -3.93 6.85 -4.46
CA LEU A 108 -4.16 5.80 -3.47
C LEU A 108 -4.47 4.49 -4.19
N SER A 109 -3.73 3.44 -3.87
CA SER A 109 -3.94 2.10 -4.39
C SER A 109 -4.42 1.20 -3.26
N LEU A 110 -5.75 1.13 -3.08
CA LEU A 110 -6.40 0.56 -1.90
C LEU A 110 -6.83 -0.88 -2.18
N GLY A 111 -6.22 -1.83 -1.48
CA GLY A 111 -6.39 -3.25 -1.71
C GLY A 111 -7.13 -3.97 -0.59
N TRP A 112 -7.25 -5.28 -0.80
CA TRP A 112 -7.75 -6.22 0.19
C TRP A 112 -6.70 -7.27 0.48
N THR A 113 -6.54 -7.66 1.75
CA THR A 113 -5.71 -8.81 2.10
C THR A 113 -6.36 -10.05 1.49
N THR A 114 -5.58 -10.81 0.74
CA THR A 114 -6.06 -11.99 0.02
C THR A 114 -5.09 -13.12 0.17
N TYR A 115 -5.63 -14.33 0.24
CA TYR A 115 -4.87 -15.55 0.37
C TYR A 115 -5.43 -16.60 -0.56
N TRP A 116 -4.56 -17.38 -1.21
CA TRP A 116 -5.01 -18.39 -2.16
C TRP A 116 -4.12 -19.63 -2.10
N PHE A 117 -4.79 -20.78 -2.15
CA PHE A 117 -4.20 -22.08 -2.42
C PHE A 117 -5.03 -22.83 -3.45
N SER A 118 -4.37 -23.72 -4.20
CA SER A 118 -5.00 -24.55 -5.23
C SER A 118 -6.07 -25.49 -4.68
N THR A 119 -6.03 -25.81 -3.39
CA THR A 119 -6.99 -26.69 -2.70
C THR A 119 -8.27 -25.98 -2.28
N PHE A 120 -8.34 -24.64 -2.36
CA PHE A 120 -9.54 -23.91 -1.98
C PHE A 120 -10.69 -24.12 -2.97
N PRO A 121 -11.92 -24.37 -2.49
CA PRO A 121 -13.06 -24.57 -3.36
C PRO A 121 -13.27 -23.37 -4.29
N PRO A 122 -13.56 -23.59 -5.58
CA PRO A 122 -13.84 -22.57 -6.57
C PRO A 122 -14.70 -21.39 -6.08
N ASP A 123 -15.75 -21.69 -5.31
CA ASP A 123 -16.74 -20.70 -4.89
C ASP A 123 -16.29 -19.88 -3.67
N THR A 124 -15.05 -20.04 -3.21
CA THR A 124 -14.54 -19.31 -2.04
C THR A 124 -13.64 -18.13 -2.41
N TRP A 125 -13.01 -18.15 -3.58
CA TRP A 125 -12.04 -17.16 -4.04
C TRP A 125 -12.61 -16.14 -5.03
N HIS A 126 -13.62 -15.38 -4.62
CA HIS A 126 -14.16 -14.28 -5.44
C HIS A 126 -14.57 -13.09 -4.56
N TYR A 127 -14.44 -11.89 -5.12
CA TYR A 127 -14.95 -10.68 -4.49
C TYR A 127 -16.48 -10.68 -4.52
N LYS A 128 -17.08 -10.41 -3.36
CA LYS A 128 -18.52 -10.25 -3.20
C LYS A 128 -18.83 -8.76 -3.07
N TRP A 129 -20.09 -8.37 -3.30
CA TRP A 129 -20.57 -7.01 -3.10
C TRP A 129 -20.28 -6.44 -1.71
N ILE A 130 -20.14 -7.29 -0.69
CA ILE A 130 -19.75 -6.83 0.65
C ILE A 130 -18.32 -6.27 0.68
N HIS A 131 -17.37 -6.82 -0.11
CA HIS A 131 -16.00 -6.30 -0.17
C HIS A 131 -15.96 -4.93 -0.86
N VAL A 132 -16.70 -4.79 -1.96
CA VAL A 132 -16.79 -3.55 -2.74
C VAL A 132 -17.49 -2.44 -1.95
N ARG A 133 -18.66 -2.74 -1.35
CA ARG A 133 -19.41 -1.77 -0.54
C ARG A 133 -18.62 -1.29 0.67
N LYS A 134 -17.96 -2.20 1.40
CA LYS A 134 -17.10 -1.81 2.54
C LYS A 134 -15.98 -0.86 2.12
N MET A 135 -15.35 -1.10 0.97
CA MET A 135 -14.31 -0.20 0.43
C MET A 135 -14.90 1.17 0.08
N ALA A 136 -16.03 1.19 -0.62
CA ALA A 136 -16.72 2.43 -0.97
C ALA A 136 -17.15 3.23 0.28
N ASP A 137 -17.66 2.56 1.31
CA ASP A 137 -18.09 3.20 2.55
C ASP A 137 -16.90 3.82 3.30
N ILE A 138 -15.76 3.11 3.41
CA ILE A 138 -14.54 3.65 4.02
C ILE A 138 -14.04 4.88 3.26
N ILE A 139 -14.02 4.84 1.93
CA ILE A 139 -13.57 5.94 1.10
C ILE A 139 -14.48 7.17 1.26
N ARG A 140 -15.81 6.97 1.28
CA ARG A 140 -16.78 8.05 1.52
C ARG A 140 -16.68 8.65 2.92
N CYS A 141 -16.42 7.82 3.93
CA CYS A 141 -16.22 8.31 5.29
C CYS A 141 -14.88 9.04 5.47
N ALA A 142 -13.84 8.67 4.72
CA ALA A 142 -12.53 9.29 4.79
C ALA A 142 -12.42 10.59 3.99
N PHE A 143 -13.23 10.75 2.94
CA PHE A 143 -13.19 11.90 2.04
C PHE A 143 -14.59 12.44 1.77
N ASP A 144 -14.84 13.69 2.18
CA ASP A 144 -16.15 14.31 2.00
C ASP A 144 -16.49 14.55 0.52
N SER A 145 -15.83 15.53 -0.10
CA SER A 145 -16.17 16.04 -1.44
C SER A 145 -14.99 16.09 -2.42
N ARG A 146 -13.77 15.88 -1.93
CA ARG A 146 -12.53 15.91 -2.73
C ARG A 146 -11.78 14.60 -2.56
N TYR A 147 -12.07 13.68 -3.47
CA TYR A 147 -11.40 12.40 -3.52
C TYR A 147 -10.03 12.54 -4.19
N PRO A 148 -8.97 11.90 -3.66
CA PRO A 148 -7.75 11.72 -4.42
C PRO A 148 -7.99 10.78 -5.61
N SER A 149 -7.00 10.63 -6.49
CA SER A 149 -7.04 9.55 -7.48
C SER A 149 -6.96 8.20 -6.75
N ILE A 150 -7.94 7.32 -6.95
CA ILE A 150 -8.00 6.02 -6.28
C ILE A 150 -7.96 4.91 -7.33
N THR A 151 -7.19 3.86 -7.06
CA THR A 151 -7.12 2.61 -7.82
C THR A 151 -7.29 1.42 -6.88
N PHE A 152 -7.76 0.29 -7.41
CA PHE A 152 -8.03 -0.91 -6.62
C PHE A 152 -7.23 -2.09 -7.18
N PRO A 153 -6.08 -2.46 -6.57
CA PRO A 153 -5.40 -3.69 -6.94
C PRO A 153 -6.28 -4.90 -6.55
N VAL A 154 -6.66 -5.69 -7.55
CA VAL A 154 -7.43 -6.92 -7.37
C VAL A 154 -6.59 -8.13 -7.70
N ARG A 155 -6.79 -9.22 -6.96
CA ARG A 155 -6.16 -10.50 -7.27
C ARG A 155 -6.79 -11.07 -8.54
N GLY A 156 -6.00 -11.23 -9.60
CA GLY A 156 -6.50 -11.62 -10.93
C GLY A 156 -7.34 -12.90 -10.94
N ILE A 157 -6.91 -13.94 -10.20
CA ILE A 157 -7.67 -15.19 -10.09
C ILE A 157 -9.03 -14.99 -9.37
N PHE A 158 -9.16 -14.01 -8.47
CA PHE A 158 -10.45 -13.72 -7.85
C PHE A 158 -11.31 -12.87 -8.79
N ALA A 159 -10.68 -11.89 -9.45
CA ALA A 159 -11.34 -10.98 -10.38
C ALA A 159 -12.01 -11.71 -11.55
N SER A 160 -11.40 -12.78 -12.07
CA SER A 160 -11.99 -13.60 -13.14
C SER A 160 -13.34 -14.23 -12.79
N ARG A 161 -13.70 -14.24 -11.49
CA ARG A 161 -14.96 -14.75 -10.95
C ARG A 161 -15.81 -13.69 -10.26
N SER A 162 -15.43 -12.43 -10.42
CA SER A 162 -16.05 -11.29 -9.74
C SER A 162 -16.44 -10.19 -10.71
N ILE A 163 -16.66 -10.53 -11.99
CA ILE A 163 -16.91 -9.54 -13.06
C ILE A 163 -18.08 -8.64 -12.69
N GLU A 164 -19.19 -9.21 -12.22
CA GLU A 164 -20.37 -8.44 -11.80
C GLU A 164 -20.08 -7.42 -10.68
N GLN A 165 -19.09 -7.69 -9.83
CA GLN A 165 -18.73 -6.81 -8.71
C GLN A 165 -17.65 -5.79 -9.08
N LEU A 166 -16.94 -5.98 -10.20
CA LEU A 166 -15.76 -5.19 -10.60
C LEU A 166 -15.98 -4.41 -11.91
N GLN A 167 -17.21 -4.38 -12.42
CA GLN A 167 -17.62 -3.55 -13.56
C GLN A 167 -18.01 -2.13 -13.13
#